data_AF-A0A663MQJ5-F1
#
_entry.id   AF-A0A663MQJ5-F1
#
_cell.length_a   1.000
_cell.length_b   1.000
_cell.length_c   1.000
_cell.angle_alpha   90.00
_cell.angle_beta   90.00
_cell.angle_gamma   90.00
#
_symmetry.space_group_name_H-M   'P 1'
#
loop_
_entity.id
_entity.type
_entity.pdbx_description
1 polymer ?
#
loop_
_entity_poly.entity_id
_entity_poly.type
_entity_poly.pdbx_seq_one_letter_code
_entity_poly.pdbx_strand_id
1 'polypeptide(L)'
;KLWCMRLGLMNYCRNPDGEPRPWCFTTNPTKRWEYCDIPRCRRQCLSGKGEDYRGTISVTESGNTCQRWSSQFPHRHALFCFRSLEENYCRNPDGEKMPWCYTTNRTARWEYCTIPSCDGTEPEAQITEECYQGNGVTYRGTASFTLTGKKCQAWSSMSPHRHNKTADQFPNAYVFPISMFHWTMVIH
;
A
#
# COMPACT_ATOMS: atom_id res chain seq x y z
N LYS A 1 -23.45 -31.88 -5.25
CA LYS A 1 -24.00 -30.76 -6.06
C LYS A 1 -23.26 -29.50 -5.68
N LEU A 2 -22.57 -28.92 -6.66
CA LEU A 2 -22.08 -27.55 -6.76
C LEU A 2 -21.42 -26.91 -5.53
N TRP A 3 -20.09 -27.02 -5.45
CA TRP A 3 -19.25 -25.89 -5.01
C TRP A 3 -18.44 -25.42 -6.21
N CYS A 4 -19.14 -24.87 -7.21
CA CYS A 4 -18.53 -24.18 -8.33
C CYS A 4 -18.17 -22.76 -7.88
N MET A 5 -16.99 -22.59 -7.27
CA MET A 5 -16.20 -21.35 -7.37
C MET A 5 -14.72 -21.72 -7.46
N ARG A 6 -14.41 -22.55 -8.47
CA ARG A 6 -13.06 -22.75 -9.00
C ARG A 6 -12.76 -21.63 -10.01
N LEU A 7 -13.10 -20.38 -9.66
CA LEU A 7 -12.95 -19.22 -10.53
C LEU A 7 -11.55 -18.64 -10.33
N GLY A 8 -10.58 -19.27 -11.00
CA GLY A 8 -9.27 -18.72 -11.29
C GLY A 8 -8.45 -18.27 -10.08
N LEU A 9 -7.42 -19.04 -9.74
CA LEU A 9 -6.23 -18.52 -9.07
C LEU A 9 -5.57 -17.50 -10.02
N MET A 10 -6.13 -16.29 -10.06
CA MET A 10 -5.76 -15.24 -10.98
C MET A 10 -4.31 -14.84 -10.74
N ASN A 11 -3.71 -14.13 -11.68
CA ASN A 11 -2.37 -13.60 -11.54
C ASN A 11 -2.36 -12.28 -10.75
N TYR A 12 -3.23 -12.15 -9.75
CA TYR A 12 -3.33 -10.93 -8.96
C TYR A 12 -2.28 -10.91 -7.86
N CYS A 13 -1.74 -9.74 -7.58
CA CYS A 13 -0.75 -9.53 -6.54
C CYS A 13 -1.29 -9.90 -5.16
N ARG A 14 -0.50 -10.64 -4.38
CA ARG A 14 -0.87 -11.10 -3.03
C ARG A 14 0.35 -11.02 -2.12
N ASN A 15 0.11 -11.16 -0.82
CA ASN A 15 1.18 -11.26 0.17
C ASN A 15 0.91 -12.42 1.14
N PRO A 16 1.13 -13.68 0.69
CA PRO A 16 0.83 -14.86 1.50
C PRO A 16 1.81 -15.09 2.66
N ASP A 17 2.99 -14.48 2.61
CA ASP A 17 4.12 -14.76 3.51
C ASP A 17 4.59 -13.57 4.35
N GLY A 18 3.83 -12.48 4.35
CA GLY A 18 4.09 -11.34 5.23
C GLY A 18 5.26 -10.46 4.78
N GLU A 19 5.65 -10.55 3.51
CA GLU A 19 6.60 -9.64 2.86
C GLU A 19 6.21 -8.16 3.08
N PRO A 20 7.11 -7.18 2.92
CA PRO A 20 6.80 -5.78 3.19
C PRO A 20 5.67 -5.17 2.32
N ARG A 21 5.34 -5.80 1.18
CA ARG A 21 4.25 -5.36 0.29
C ARG A 21 3.76 -6.50 -0.63
N PRO A 22 2.57 -6.37 -1.27
CA PRO A 22 2.08 -7.35 -2.22
C PRO A 22 3.04 -7.56 -3.39
N TRP A 23 3.16 -8.81 -3.81
CA TRP A 23 4.06 -9.26 -4.86
C TRP A 23 3.39 -10.33 -5.72
N CYS A 24 4.06 -10.73 -6.80
CA CYS A 24 3.67 -11.88 -7.60
C CYS A 24 4.89 -12.55 -8.24
N PHE A 25 4.76 -13.83 -8.60
CA PHE A 25 5.65 -14.43 -9.59
C PHE A 25 5.44 -13.74 -10.94
N THR A 26 6.48 -13.59 -11.75
CA THR A 26 6.35 -12.92 -13.05
C THR A 26 6.28 -13.91 -14.20
N THR A 27 5.67 -13.52 -15.32
CA THR A 27 5.70 -14.30 -16.57
C THR A 27 7.05 -14.20 -17.29
N ASN A 28 7.97 -13.37 -16.81
CA ASN A 28 9.31 -13.24 -17.37
C ASN A 28 10.23 -14.36 -16.83
N PRO A 29 10.85 -15.19 -17.69
CA PRO A 29 11.71 -16.30 -17.26
C PRO A 29 12.94 -15.89 -16.44
N THR A 30 13.45 -14.66 -16.58
CA THR A 30 14.65 -14.19 -15.88
C THR A 30 14.35 -13.45 -14.58
N LYS A 31 13.10 -13.06 -14.34
CA LYS A 31 12.67 -12.40 -13.10
C LYS A 31 11.64 -13.27 -12.39
N ARG A 32 12.09 -14.07 -11.43
CA ARG A 32 11.24 -15.03 -10.70
C ARG A 32 10.01 -14.37 -10.05
N TRP A 33 10.23 -13.31 -9.30
CA TRP A 33 9.18 -12.58 -8.59
C TRP A 33 9.56 -11.10 -8.45
N GLU A 34 8.57 -10.26 -8.19
CA GLU A 34 8.77 -8.83 -7.95
C GLU A 34 7.57 -8.23 -7.19
N TYR A 35 7.80 -7.13 -6.47
CA TYR A 35 6.74 -6.36 -5.86
C TYR A 35 5.82 -5.73 -6.90
N CYS A 36 4.55 -5.63 -6.53
CA CYS A 36 3.52 -5.08 -7.39
C CYS A 36 3.41 -3.58 -7.31
N ASP A 37 2.99 -2.98 -8.43
CA ASP A 37 2.70 -1.55 -8.50
C ASP A 37 1.30 -1.27 -7.96
N ILE A 38 1.16 -1.42 -6.65
CA ILE A 38 -0.07 -1.10 -5.93
C ILE A 38 0.25 0.06 -4.99
N PRO A 39 -0.52 1.16 -5.02
CA PRO A 39 -0.37 2.24 -4.06
C PRO A 39 -0.77 1.77 -2.66
N ARG A 40 -0.14 2.33 -1.62
CA ARG A 40 -0.66 2.16 -0.26
C ARG A 40 -1.93 2.99 -0.11
N CYS A 41 -2.93 2.46 0.59
CA CYS A 41 -4.16 3.20 0.84
C CYS A 41 -3.85 4.50 1.59
N ARG A 42 -4.47 5.59 1.12
CA ARG A 42 -4.30 6.90 1.76
C ARG A 42 -5.09 6.95 3.06
N ARG A 43 -4.43 6.68 4.18
CA ARG A 43 -5.00 6.98 5.51
C ARG A 43 -4.81 8.46 5.80
N GLN A 44 -5.92 9.17 5.93
CA GLN A 44 -5.94 10.61 6.21
C GLN A 44 -5.95 10.93 7.71
N CYS A 45 -6.02 9.91 8.56
CA CYS A 45 -6.01 10.02 10.02
C CYS A 45 -4.81 9.28 10.63
N LEU A 46 -4.50 9.59 11.88
CA LEU A 46 -3.37 9.06 12.64
C LEU A 46 -3.75 7.72 13.30
N SER A 47 -2.96 6.68 13.01
CA SER A 47 -3.02 5.39 13.71
C SER A 47 -1.63 5.05 14.25
N GLY A 48 -1.53 4.64 15.51
CA GLY A 48 -0.25 4.39 16.18
C GLY A 48 0.68 5.62 16.09
N LYS A 49 1.89 5.43 15.53
CA LYS A 49 2.87 6.50 15.31
C LYS A 49 2.73 7.21 13.95
N GLY A 50 1.76 6.83 13.12
CA GLY A 50 1.55 7.45 11.80
C GLY A 50 2.60 7.08 10.73
N GLU A 51 3.26 5.94 10.84
CA GLU A 51 4.18 5.42 9.80
C GLU A 51 3.43 5.12 8.48
N ASP A 52 2.17 4.74 8.58
CA ASP A 52 1.24 4.49 7.49
C ASP A 52 0.41 5.73 7.09
N TYR A 53 0.60 6.86 7.76
CA TYR A 53 -0.10 8.10 7.43
C TYR A 53 0.27 8.54 6.01
N ARG A 54 -0.75 8.77 5.19
CA ARG A 54 -0.62 9.17 3.78
C ARG A 54 -1.57 10.31 3.42
N GLY A 55 -2.04 11.06 4.41
CA GLY A 55 -2.81 12.28 4.22
C GLY A 55 -1.96 13.44 3.70
N THR A 56 -2.62 14.60 3.56
CA THR A 56 -2.09 15.79 2.88
C THR A 56 -1.78 16.95 3.82
N ILE A 57 -1.80 16.73 5.14
CA ILE A 57 -1.41 17.76 6.11
C ILE A 57 0.05 18.14 5.84
N SER A 58 0.30 19.45 5.70
CA SER A 58 1.58 20.04 5.30
C SER A 58 1.94 21.27 6.16
N VAL A 59 1.40 21.31 7.38
CA VAL A 59 1.62 22.36 8.37
C VAL A 59 1.90 21.69 9.71
N THR A 60 2.89 22.21 10.44
CA THR A 60 3.30 21.70 11.76
C THR A 60 2.32 22.14 12.86
N GLU A 61 2.47 21.58 14.07
CA GLU A 61 1.69 21.96 15.25
C GLU A 61 1.78 23.47 15.57
N SER A 62 2.97 24.06 15.38
CA SER A 62 3.23 25.49 15.56
C SER A 62 2.78 26.38 14.40
N GLY A 63 2.24 25.80 13.32
CA GLY A 63 1.79 26.54 12.13
C GLY A 63 2.87 26.79 11.07
N ASN A 64 4.07 26.21 11.20
CA ASN A 64 5.10 26.33 10.17
C ASN A 64 4.73 25.50 8.94
N THR A 65 4.90 26.08 7.75
CA THR A 65 4.71 25.35 6.48
C THR A 65 5.81 24.31 6.32
N CYS A 66 5.43 23.11 5.91
CA CYS A 66 6.39 22.05 5.62
C CYS A 66 7.19 22.35 4.35
N GLN A 67 8.50 22.11 4.42
CA GLN A 67 9.40 22.04 3.28
C GLN A 67 9.11 20.76 2.48
N ARG A 68 9.14 20.85 1.15
CA ARG A 68 9.05 19.68 0.27
C ARG A 68 10.19 18.70 0.55
N TRP A 69 9.88 17.42 0.64
CA TRP A 69 10.88 16.36 0.87
C TRP A 69 11.92 16.30 -0.24
N SER A 70 11.54 16.59 -1.49
CA SER A 70 12.48 16.67 -2.61
C SER A 70 13.34 17.93 -2.62
N SER A 71 13.00 18.95 -1.80
CA SER A 71 13.75 20.20 -1.70
C SER A 71 14.93 20.05 -0.74
N GLN A 72 16.02 20.75 -1.04
CA GLN A 72 17.20 20.87 -0.16
C GLN A 72 17.33 22.28 0.46
N PHE A 73 16.27 23.08 0.37
CA PHE A 73 16.20 24.43 0.92
C PHE A 73 14.87 24.65 1.66
N PRO A 74 14.86 25.34 2.82
CA PRO A 74 16.03 25.89 3.53
C PRO A 74 16.92 24.83 4.20
N HIS A 75 16.38 23.65 4.50
CA HIS A 75 17.11 22.61 5.23
C HIS A 75 17.59 21.51 4.30
N ARG A 76 18.91 21.29 4.25
CA ARG A 76 19.48 20.12 3.58
C ARG A 76 19.25 18.87 4.42
N HIS A 77 18.90 17.76 3.80
CA HIS A 77 18.63 16.49 4.47
C HIS A 77 18.76 15.30 3.51
N ALA A 78 19.11 14.11 4.03
CA ALA A 78 19.30 12.91 3.22
C ALA A 78 17.98 12.28 2.72
N LEU A 79 16.84 12.65 3.32
CA LEU A 79 15.55 12.03 2.99
C LEU A 79 14.99 12.37 1.59
N PHE A 80 15.62 13.30 0.85
CA PHE A 80 15.16 13.72 -0.48
C PHE A 80 15.17 12.63 -1.55
N CYS A 81 15.95 11.57 -1.35
CA CYS A 81 16.04 10.45 -2.28
C CYS A 81 14.88 9.45 -2.14
N PHE A 82 14.10 9.51 -1.05
CA PHE A 82 13.00 8.58 -0.83
C PHE A 82 11.77 9.00 -1.64
N ARG A 83 11.51 8.25 -2.73
CA ARG A 83 10.35 8.45 -3.60
C ARG A 83 8.99 8.31 -2.90
N SER A 84 8.95 7.65 -1.74
CA SER A 84 7.73 7.49 -0.94
C SER A 84 7.30 8.75 -0.18
N LEU A 85 8.15 9.78 -0.15
CA LEU A 85 7.89 11.05 0.53
C LEU A 85 7.35 12.08 -0.47
N GLU A 86 6.03 12.04 -0.65
CA GLU A 86 5.31 12.90 -1.58
C GLU A 86 5.22 14.35 -1.09
N GLU A 87 5.46 15.30 -2.00
CA GLU A 87 5.31 16.75 -1.79
C GLU A 87 6.00 17.25 -0.49
N ASN A 88 5.27 17.96 0.35
CA ASN A 88 5.68 18.47 1.67
C ASN A 88 4.76 17.94 2.77
N TYR A 89 4.12 16.78 2.57
CA TYR A 89 3.17 16.26 3.54
C TYR A 89 3.88 15.68 4.76
N CYS A 90 3.29 15.80 5.94
CA CYS A 90 3.84 15.24 7.18
C CYS A 90 3.97 13.72 7.07
N ARG A 91 5.11 13.17 7.47
CA ARG A 91 5.41 11.72 7.39
C ARG A 91 6.21 11.28 8.61
N ASN A 92 6.22 9.98 8.87
CA ASN A 92 7.08 9.37 9.89
C ASN A 92 7.94 8.27 9.26
N PRO A 93 9.03 8.62 8.53
CA PRO A 93 9.86 7.67 7.82
C PRO A 93 10.86 6.91 8.71
N ASP A 94 11.12 7.42 9.91
CA ASP A 94 12.22 7.02 10.80
C ASP A 94 11.75 6.46 12.15
N GLY A 95 10.45 6.21 12.31
CA GLY A 95 9.89 5.56 13.51
C GLY A 95 9.75 6.47 14.72
N GLU A 96 9.78 7.78 14.49
CA GLU A 96 9.61 8.84 15.47
C GLU A 96 8.24 8.75 16.16
N LYS A 97 7.99 9.54 17.22
CA LYS A 97 6.74 9.47 17.99
C LYS A 97 5.47 9.73 17.16
N MET A 98 5.54 10.65 16.22
CA MET A 98 4.42 11.06 15.36
C MET A 98 4.93 11.68 14.06
N PRO A 99 4.09 11.83 13.03
CA PRO A 99 4.52 12.40 11.77
C PRO A 99 5.02 13.83 11.91
N TRP A 100 6.07 14.12 11.15
CA TRP A 100 6.80 15.38 11.17
C TRP A 100 7.15 15.81 9.74
N CYS A 101 7.68 17.02 9.61
CA CYS A 101 8.26 17.50 8.36
C CYS A 101 9.43 18.45 8.64
N TYR A 102 10.33 18.61 7.68
CA TYR A 102 11.21 19.78 7.65
C TYR A 102 10.35 21.02 7.44
N THR A 103 10.72 22.16 8.00
CA THR A 103 9.91 23.38 7.87
C THR A 103 10.52 24.38 6.88
N THR A 104 9.73 25.31 6.35
CA THR A 104 10.26 26.45 5.57
C THR A 104 10.85 27.54 6.46
N ASN A 105 10.71 27.43 7.78
CA ASN A 105 11.30 28.35 8.75
C ASN A 105 12.79 28.04 8.92
N ARG A 106 13.66 29.04 8.80
CA ARG A 106 15.12 28.86 8.86
C ARG A 106 15.64 28.48 10.24
N THR A 107 14.89 28.79 11.31
CA THR A 107 15.32 28.49 12.70
C THR A 107 14.81 27.14 13.18
N ALA A 108 13.58 26.76 12.78
CA ALA A 108 13.00 25.47 13.10
C ALA A 108 13.31 24.44 11.99
N ARG A 109 14.32 23.60 12.20
CA ARG A 109 14.74 22.62 11.18
C ARG A 109 13.61 21.66 10.79
N TRP A 110 12.93 21.10 11.78
CA TRP A 110 11.82 20.17 11.61
C TRP A 110 10.93 20.22 12.84
N GLU A 111 9.66 19.88 12.68
CA GLU A 111 8.68 19.84 13.77
C GLU A 111 7.59 18.79 13.52
N TYR A 112 6.90 18.42 14.59
CA TYR A 112 5.74 17.52 14.52
C TYR A 112 4.52 18.19 13.90
N CYS A 113 3.65 17.36 13.33
CA CYS A 113 2.37 17.78 12.78
C CYS A 113 1.21 17.23 13.60
N THR A 114 0.21 18.06 13.87
CA THR A 114 -1.05 17.62 14.47
C THR A 114 -1.91 16.94 13.43
N ILE A 115 -2.03 15.62 13.52
CA ILE A 115 -2.87 14.81 12.63
C ILE A 115 -4.06 14.27 13.45
N PRO A 116 -5.31 14.43 12.97
CA PRO A 116 -6.48 13.89 13.63
C PRO A 116 -6.36 12.37 13.85
N SER A 117 -6.68 11.89 15.04
CA SER A 117 -6.81 10.46 15.33
C SER A 117 -7.85 9.83 14.41
N CYS A 118 -7.66 8.56 14.07
CA CYS A 118 -8.75 7.76 13.51
C CYS A 118 -9.76 7.44 14.61
N ASP A 119 -10.52 8.44 15.06
CA ASP A 119 -11.71 8.19 15.89
C ASP A 119 -12.66 7.36 15.03
N GLY A 120 -13.13 6.23 15.55
CA GLY A 120 -13.76 5.12 14.81
C GLY A 120 -15.08 5.43 14.06
N THR A 121 -15.34 6.68 13.71
CA THR A 121 -16.40 7.18 12.83
C THR A 121 -15.74 7.81 11.59
N GLU A 122 -15.21 6.96 10.72
CA GLU A 122 -14.66 7.38 9.43
C GLU A 122 -15.80 7.79 8.48
N PRO A 123 -15.72 8.89 7.73
CA PRO A 123 -16.16 8.85 6.35
C PRO A 123 -15.16 7.95 5.64
N GLU A 124 -15.59 6.72 5.34
CA GLU A 124 -14.84 5.67 4.63
C GLU A 124 -13.65 6.26 3.88
N ALA A 125 -12.43 6.08 4.44
CA ALA A 125 -11.27 6.19 3.58
C ALA A 125 -11.58 5.32 2.38
N GLN A 126 -11.36 5.80 1.17
CA GLN A 126 -11.66 5.05 -0.04
C GLN A 126 -10.83 3.76 -0.04
N ILE A 127 -11.35 2.71 0.61
CA ILE A 127 -10.90 1.33 0.55
C ILE A 127 -11.38 0.85 -0.81
N THR A 128 -10.79 1.43 -1.85
CA THR A 128 -10.94 0.91 -3.20
C THR A 128 -10.04 -0.32 -3.29
N GLU A 129 -10.43 -1.28 -4.12
CA GLU A 129 -9.59 -2.45 -4.46
C GLU A 129 -8.27 -2.08 -5.16
N GLU A 130 -8.00 -0.78 -5.31
CA GLU A 130 -6.84 -0.21 -5.97
C GLU A 130 -5.63 -0.07 -5.04
N CYS A 131 -5.80 -0.14 -3.72
CA CYS A 131 -4.72 0.14 -2.77
C CYS A 131 -4.54 -0.95 -1.70
N TYR A 132 -3.35 -1.03 -1.08
CA TYR A 132 -3.06 -1.96 0.01
C TYR A 132 -2.79 -1.26 1.36
N GLN A 133 -3.20 -1.87 2.47
CA GLN A 133 -2.92 -1.38 3.83
C GLN A 133 -1.78 -2.17 4.49
N GLY A 134 -1.01 -1.53 5.38
CA GLY A 134 0.10 -2.15 6.08
C GLY A 134 1.12 -2.79 5.13
N ASN A 135 1.32 -4.10 5.25
CA ASN A 135 2.13 -4.91 4.33
C ASN A 135 1.30 -5.57 3.20
N GLY A 136 -0.02 -5.40 3.19
CA GLY A 136 -0.90 -5.89 2.13
C GLY A 136 -1.24 -7.38 2.21
N VAL A 137 -1.08 -8.02 3.37
CA VAL A 137 -1.61 -9.39 3.62
C VAL A 137 -3.13 -9.45 3.41
N THR A 138 -3.83 -8.36 3.73
CA THR A 138 -5.28 -8.21 3.52
C THR A 138 -5.65 -7.68 2.14
N TYR A 139 -4.69 -7.37 1.26
CA TYR A 139 -4.99 -6.88 -0.08
C TYR A 139 -5.76 -7.92 -0.89
N ARG A 140 -6.91 -7.54 -1.45
CA ARG A 140 -7.77 -8.42 -2.25
C ARG A 140 -8.10 -7.89 -3.65
N GLY A 141 -7.47 -6.78 -4.06
CA GLY A 141 -7.69 -6.21 -5.38
C GLY A 141 -7.15 -7.04 -6.55
N THR A 142 -7.27 -6.47 -7.75
CA THR A 142 -7.07 -7.16 -9.04
C THR A 142 -5.78 -6.75 -9.77
N ALA A 143 -4.90 -5.97 -9.13
CA ALA A 143 -3.63 -5.58 -9.73
C ALA A 143 -2.80 -6.82 -10.11
N SER A 144 -2.21 -6.81 -11.31
CA SER A 144 -1.51 -7.96 -11.92
C SER A 144 -0.21 -7.58 -12.63
N PHE A 145 0.36 -6.41 -12.30
CA PHE A 145 1.61 -5.91 -12.84
C PHE A 145 2.60 -5.52 -11.73
N THR A 146 3.88 -5.75 -12.00
CA THR A 146 4.98 -5.40 -11.10
C THR A 146 5.38 -3.92 -11.23
N LEU A 147 6.19 -3.41 -10.30
CA LEU A 147 6.76 -2.05 -10.35
C LEU A 147 7.48 -1.73 -11.66
N THR A 148 8.01 -2.74 -12.34
CA THR A 148 8.69 -2.58 -13.64
C THR A 148 7.82 -3.03 -14.82
N GLY A 149 6.51 -3.13 -14.62
CA GLY A 149 5.53 -3.45 -15.66
C GLY A 149 5.49 -4.92 -16.09
N LYS A 150 6.10 -5.84 -15.34
CA LYS A 150 6.04 -7.28 -15.69
C LYS A 150 4.68 -7.84 -15.33
N LYS A 151 4.11 -8.63 -16.23
CA LYS A 151 2.84 -9.32 -16.00
C LYS A 151 3.03 -10.46 -15.00
N CYS A 152 2.15 -10.54 -14.02
CA CYS A 152 2.16 -11.60 -13.02
C CYS A 152 1.79 -12.97 -13.63
N GLN A 153 2.40 -14.01 -13.08
CA GLN A 153 2.06 -15.42 -13.26
C GLN A 153 0.90 -15.80 -12.35
N ALA A 154 -0.01 -16.65 -12.84
CA ALA A 154 -1.11 -17.18 -12.02
C ALA A 154 -0.57 -18.02 -10.85
N TRP A 155 -1.14 -17.88 -9.66
CA TRP A 155 -0.69 -18.62 -8.46
C TRP A 155 -0.97 -20.13 -8.54
N SER A 156 -1.84 -20.58 -9.43
CA SER A 156 -2.00 -22.00 -9.76
C SER A 156 -0.95 -22.50 -10.75
N SER A 157 -0.32 -21.60 -11.51
CA SER A 157 0.64 -21.99 -12.54
C SER A 157 1.98 -22.33 -11.92
N MET A 158 2.60 -23.40 -12.43
CA MET A 158 3.97 -23.80 -12.11
C MET A 158 4.96 -23.39 -13.20
N SER A 159 4.55 -22.50 -14.11
CA SER A 159 5.34 -22.01 -15.24
C SER A 159 5.13 -20.50 -15.45
N PRO A 160 6.19 -19.72 -15.78
CA PRO A 160 7.59 -20.15 -15.90
C PRO A 160 8.26 -20.52 -14.57
N HIS A 161 7.73 -20.07 -13.44
CA HIS A 161 8.35 -20.28 -12.14
C HIS A 161 7.59 -21.30 -11.31
N ARG A 162 8.19 -22.46 -11.04
CA ARG A 162 7.67 -23.41 -10.03
C ARG A 162 7.75 -22.82 -8.64
N HIS A 163 6.71 -22.99 -7.82
CA HIS A 163 6.67 -22.52 -6.44
C HIS A 163 5.74 -23.37 -5.56
N ASN A 164 5.80 -23.16 -4.25
CA ASN A 164 4.92 -23.81 -3.27
C ASN A 164 3.81 -22.88 -2.73
N LYS A 165 3.78 -21.61 -3.16
CA LYS A 165 2.74 -20.63 -2.77
C LYS A 165 1.38 -20.91 -3.44
N THR A 166 0.78 -22.06 -3.17
CA THR A 166 -0.52 -22.47 -3.71
C THR A 166 -1.64 -22.20 -2.71
N ALA A 167 -2.89 -22.23 -3.16
CA ALA A 167 -4.04 -22.09 -2.27
C ALA A 167 -4.17 -23.21 -1.25
N ASP A 168 -3.63 -24.40 -1.53
CA ASP A 168 -3.61 -25.49 -0.56
C ASP A 168 -2.69 -25.16 0.63
N GLN A 169 -1.58 -24.46 0.38
CA GLN A 169 -0.64 -24.06 1.45
C GLN A 169 -1.02 -22.75 2.13
N PHE A 170 -1.65 -21.81 1.40
CA PHE A 170 -2.01 -20.48 1.90
C PHE A 170 -3.49 -20.17 1.58
N PRO A 171 -4.45 -20.90 2.16
CA PRO A 171 -5.87 -20.80 1.78
C PRO A 171 -6.39 -19.37 1.93
N ASN A 172 -6.09 -18.72 3.06
CA ASN A 172 -6.58 -17.38 3.38
C ASN A 172 -6.06 -16.28 2.44
N ALA A 173 -4.95 -16.49 1.73
CA ALA A 173 -4.36 -15.49 0.85
C ALA A 173 -5.10 -15.33 -0.48
N TYR A 174 -5.90 -16.33 -0.88
CA TYR A 174 -6.56 -16.38 -2.20
C TYR A 174 -8.09 -16.41 -2.12
N VAL A 175 -8.67 -16.28 -0.92
CA VAL A 175 -10.12 -16.17 -0.73
C VAL A 175 -10.59 -14.74 -1.04
N PHE A 176 -11.62 -14.61 -1.89
CA PHE A 176 -12.36 -13.36 -2.09
C PHE A 176 -13.57 -13.31 -1.15
N PRO A 177 -13.92 -12.14 -0.58
CA PRO A 177 -15.14 -12.00 0.19
C PRO A 177 -16.38 -12.21 -0.69
N ILE A 178 -17.40 -12.86 -0.13
CA ILE A 178 -18.67 -13.20 -0.81
C ILE A 178 -19.46 -11.93 -1.25
N SER A 179 -19.09 -10.75 -0.74
CA SER A 179 -19.79 -9.48 -1.02
C SER A 179 -19.61 -8.94 -2.45
N MET A 180 -18.64 -9.43 -3.24
CA MET A 180 -18.48 -9.04 -4.66
C MET A 180 -19.51 -9.68 -5.61
N PHE A 181 -20.44 -10.48 -5.11
CA PHE A 181 -21.50 -11.13 -5.91
C PHE A 181 -22.79 -10.31 -6.07
N HIS A 182 -22.77 -8.99 -5.83
CA HIS A 182 -23.90 -8.13 -6.23
C HIS A 182 -23.68 -7.62 -7.67
N TRP A 183 -24.71 -7.82 -8.51
CA TRP A 183 -24.84 -7.43 -9.93
C TRP A 183 -24.35 -8.46 -10.96
N THR A 184 -25.10 -9.54 -11.15
CA THR A 184 -26.15 -9.65 -12.18
C THR A 184 -26.68 -11.09 -12.19
N MET A 185 -27.74 -11.34 -11.43
CA MET A 185 -28.68 -12.42 -11.73
C MET A 185 -30.04 -11.75 -11.98
N VAL A 186 -30.23 -11.23 -13.20
CA VAL A 186 -31.59 -11.08 -13.73
C VAL A 186 -31.97 -12.48 -14.21
N ILE A 187 -32.92 -13.07 -13.50
CA ILE A 187 -33.55 -14.34 -13.83
C ILE A 187 -34.44 -14.11 -15.06
N HIS A 188 -34.23 -14.88 -16.13
CA HIS A 188 -35.26 -15.31 -17.07
C HIS A 188 -34.97 -16.75 -17.50
#